data_AF-A0A7Y2L4G4-F1
#
_entry.id   AF-A0A7Y2L4G4-F1
#
_cell.length_a   1.000
_cell.length_b   1.000
_cell.length_c   1.000
_cell.angle_alpha   90.00
_cell.angle_beta   90.00
_cell.angle_gamma   90.00
#
_symmetry.space_group_name_H-M   'P 1'
#
loop_
_entity.id
_entity.type
_entity.pdbx_description
1 polymer ?
#
loop_
_entity_poly.entity_id
_entity_poly.type
_entity_poly.pdbx_seq_one_letter_code
_entity_poly.pdbx_strand_id
1 'polypeptide(L)'
;MRDETAEQPAPLRSGLTTGSCATATSLAAARLLLSGVSHDAVAITLPKGKIVTMRLEFCRLCDQGAEAGTIKDAGDDPDVTHGALLYSQVSLRPEPGIGFVAG
;
A
#
# COMPACT_ATOMS: atom_id res chain seq x y z
N MET A 1 -9.31 23.30 3.42
CA MET A 1 -10.64 22.80 3.00
C MET A 1 -10.47 22.41 1.53
N ARG A 2 -10.81 21.18 1.13
CA ARG A 2 -10.77 20.83 -0.30
C ARG A 2 -11.87 21.63 -1.01
N ASP A 3 -11.59 22.08 -2.23
CA ASP A 3 -12.62 22.67 -3.08
C ASP A 3 -13.72 21.65 -3.31
N GLU A 4 -14.98 22.09 -3.22
CA GLU A 4 -16.12 21.24 -3.52
C GLU A 4 -16.09 20.86 -5.00
N THR A 5 -16.41 19.59 -5.29
CA THR A 5 -16.51 19.11 -6.67
C THR A 5 -17.64 19.84 -7.38
N ALA A 6 -17.41 20.29 -8.62
CA ALA A 6 -18.44 20.95 -9.43
C ALA A 6 -19.69 20.05 -9.60
N GLU A 7 -20.89 20.64 -9.54
CA GLU A 7 -22.20 19.96 -9.71
C GLU A 7 -22.43 19.34 -11.11
N GLN A 8 -21.42 19.32 -11.98
CA GLN A 8 -21.53 18.68 -13.28
C GLN A 8 -21.39 17.16 -13.15
N PRO A 9 -22.27 16.37 -13.80
CA PRO A 9 -22.19 14.92 -13.73
C PRO A 9 -20.88 14.41 -14.34
N ALA A 10 -19.99 13.92 -13.49
CA ALA A 10 -18.75 13.24 -13.84
C ALA A 10 -18.72 11.83 -13.23
N PRO A 11 -18.05 10.85 -13.86
CA PRO A 11 -17.87 9.53 -13.27
C PRO A 11 -17.12 9.61 -11.94
N LEU A 12 -17.65 8.97 -10.89
CA LEU A 12 -16.99 8.91 -9.58
C LEU A 12 -15.66 8.15 -9.64
N ARG A 13 -14.66 8.65 -8.92
CA ARG A 13 -13.34 8.02 -8.79
C ARG A 13 -13.42 6.88 -7.78
N SER A 14 -13.01 5.69 -8.21
CA SER A 14 -12.82 4.55 -7.29
C SER A 14 -11.49 4.66 -6.55
N GLY A 15 -11.53 4.42 -5.24
CA GLY A 15 -10.34 4.30 -4.39
C GLY A 15 -9.75 2.91 -4.30
N LEU A 16 -8.73 2.80 -3.43
CA LEU A 16 -8.08 1.56 -3.02
C LEU A 16 -8.30 1.32 -1.53
N THR A 17 -8.50 0.06 -1.16
CA THR A 17 -8.76 -0.32 0.23
C THR A 17 -7.47 -0.31 1.06
N THR A 18 -7.63 -0.29 2.38
CA THR A 18 -6.53 -0.50 3.35
C THR A 18 -5.78 -1.80 3.07
N GLY A 19 -6.50 -2.89 2.74
CA GLY A 19 -5.88 -4.17 2.40
C GLY A 19 -5.06 -4.13 1.11
N SER A 20 -5.51 -3.40 0.09
CA SER A 20 -4.71 -3.17 -1.13
C SER A 20 -3.42 -2.41 -0.83
N CYS A 21 -3.52 -1.34 -0.03
CA CYS A 21 -2.35 -0.57 0.41
C CYS A 21 -1.36 -1.45 1.20
N ALA A 22 -1.85 -2.23 2.18
CA ALA A 22 -1.02 -3.15 2.97
C ALA A 22 -0.35 -4.24 2.12
N THR A 23 -1.04 -4.72 1.09
CA THR A 23 -0.47 -5.68 0.13
C THR A 23 0.66 -5.04 -0.68
N ALA A 24 0.44 -3.83 -1.17
CA ALA A 24 1.44 -3.07 -1.94
C ALA A 24 2.71 -2.80 -1.12
N THR A 25 2.57 -2.31 0.12
CA THR A 25 3.71 -2.02 1.00
C THR A 25 4.46 -3.29 1.40
N SER A 26 3.74 -4.37 1.72
CA SER A 26 4.37 -5.67 2.04
C SER A 26 5.16 -6.22 0.85
N LEU A 27 4.61 -6.14 -0.36
CA LEU A 27 5.28 -6.59 -1.58
C LEU A 27 6.53 -5.77 -1.88
N ALA A 28 6.46 -4.44 -1.76
CA ALA A 28 7.59 -3.56 -2.00
C ALA A 28 8.73 -3.80 -0.99
N ALA A 29 8.40 -3.87 0.30
CA ALA A 29 9.37 -4.17 1.35
C ALA A 29 10.02 -5.54 1.16
N ALA A 30 9.22 -6.58 0.87
CA ALA A 30 9.74 -7.92 0.62
C ALA A 30 10.65 -7.98 -0.62
N ARG A 31 10.30 -7.28 -1.71
CA ARG A 31 11.15 -7.19 -2.91
C ARG A 31 12.49 -6.54 -2.60
N LEU A 32 12.48 -5.40 -1.90
CA LEU A 32 13.70 -4.74 -1.47
C LEU A 32 14.55 -5.66 -0.60
N LEU A 33 13.94 -6.32 0.40
CA LEU A 33 14.65 -7.22 1.31
C LEU A 33 15.28 -8.42 0.61
N LEU A 34 14.55 -9.06 -0.32
CA LEU A 34 14.97 -10.32 -0.93
C LEU A 34 15.84 -10.15 -2.18
N SER A 35 15.73 -9.02 -2.87
CA SER A 35 16.43 -8.79 -4.15
C SER A 35 17.31 -7.55 -4.17
N GLY A 36 17.24 -6.69 -3.16
CA GLY A 36 17.93 -5.40 -3.13
C GLY A 36 17.34 -4.36 -4.09
N VAL A 37 16.24 -4.66 -4.78
CA VAL A 37 15.63 -3.77 -5.77
C VAL A 37 14.49 -2.97 -5.14
N SER A 38 14.57 -1.64 -5.25
CA SER A 38 13.49 -0.71 -4.90
C SER A 38 12.97 0.03 -6.14
N HIS A 39 11.71 0.42 -6.08
CA HIS A 39 11.05 1.27 -7.06
C HIS A 39 10.19 2.31 -6.33
N ASP A 40 9.88 3.42 -7.00
CA ASP A 40 9.00 4.46 -6.43
C ASP A 40 7.52 4.09 -6.49
N ALA A 41 7.19 2.96 -7.11
CA ALA A 41 5.84 2.45 -7.23
C ALA A 41 5.83 0.93 -7.30
N VAL A 42 4.70 0.34 -6.91
CA VAL A 42 4.48 -1.11 -6.92
C VAL A 42 3.15 -1.44 -7.57
N ALA A 43 3.16 -2.46 -8.42
CA ALA A 43 1.95 -3.00 -9.03
C ALA A 43 1.46 -4.23 -8.24
N ILE A 44 0.16 -4.26 -7.96
CA ILE A 44 -0.53 -5.41 -7.36
C ILE A 44 -1.75 -5.79 -8.19
N THR A 45 -2.10 -7.08 -8.15
CA THR A 45 -3.34 -7.60 -8.73
C THR A 45 -4.42 -7.60 -7.67
N LEU A 46 -5.51 -6.89 -7.92
CA LEU A 46 -6.69 -6.87 -7.05
C LEU A 46 -7.48 -8.19 -7.17
N PRO A 47 -8.35 -8.53 -6.20
CA PRO A 47 -9.11 -9.79 -6.22
C PRO A 47 -9.94 -10.03 -7.50
N LYS A 48 -10.34 -8.97 -8.21
CA LYS A 48 -11.08 -9.04 -9.49
C LYS A 48 -10.17 -9.04 -10.73
N GLY A 49 -8.88 -9.31 -10.58
CA GLY A 49 -7.91 -9.39 -11.67
C GLY A 49 -7.39 -8.05 -12.20
N LYS A 50 -7.96 -6.92 -11.79
CA LYS A 50 -7.46 -5.58 -12.16
C LYS A 50 -6.07 -5.36 -11.55
N ILE A 51 -5.11 -4.95 -12.36
CA ILE A 51 -3.80 -4.51 -11.89
C ILE A 51 -3.87 -3.01 -11.57
N VAL A 52 -3.35 -2.63 -10.41
CA VAL A 52 -3.20 -1.23 -10.01
C VAL A 52 -1.78 -0.97 -9.60
N THR A 53 -1.30 0.24 -9.91
CA THR A 53 0.03 0.71 -9.51
C THR A 53 -0.14 1.78 -8.44
N MET A 54 0.54 1.59 -7.31
CA MET A 54 0.51 2.50 -6.17
C MET A 54 1.88 3.13 -6.00
N ARG A 55 1.93 4.46 -5.89
CA ARG A 55 3.16 5.18 -5.56
C ARG A 55 3.55 4.87 -4.12
N LEU A 56 4.83 4.62 -3.90
CA LEU A 56 5.39 4.48 -2.56
C LEU A 56 5.83 5.86 -2.08
N GLU A 57 5.49 6.16 -0.83
CA GLU A 57 6.01 7.33 -0.11
C GLU A 57 7.47 7.09 0.30
N PHE A 58 7.79 5.85 0.67
CA PHE A 58 9.15 5.39 0.89
C PHE A 58 9.26 3.89 0.64
N CYS A 59 10.48 3.44 0.33
CA CYS A 59 10.89 2.03 0.28
C CYS A 59 12.37 1.98 0.65
N ARG A 60 12.71 1.44 1.83
CA ARG A 60 14.08 1.51 2.37
C ARG A 60 14.41 0.31 3.25
N LEU A 61 15.71 0.05 3.39
CA LEU A 61 16.21 -0.84 4.42
C LEU A 61 16.11 -0.16 5.80
N CYS A 62 15.97 -0.98 6.84
CA CYS A 62 15.95 -0.58 8.24
C CYS A 62 16.72 -1.61 9.07
N ASP A 63 16.96 -1.33 10.35
CA ASP A 63 17.82 -2.16 11.21
C ASP A 63 17.41 -3.64 11.28
N GLN A 64 16.11 -3.94 11.12
CA GLN A 64 15.56 -5.28 11.25
C GLN A 64 15.05 -5.88 9.92
N GLY A 65 15.26 -5.20 8.78
CA GLY A 65 14.77 -5.68 7.49
C GLY A 65 14.51 -4.55 6.50
N ALA A 66 13.33 -4.53 5.88
CA ALA A 66 12.93 -3.48 4.95
C ALA A 66 11.53 -2.97 5.28
N GLU A 67 11.26 -1.72 4.94
CA GLU A 67 9.94 -1.12 5.07
C GLU A 67 9.55 -0.31 3.84
N ALA A 68 8.25 -0.26 3.58
CA ALA A 68 7.68 0.56 2.54
C ALA A 68 6.34 1.14 3.00
N GLY A 69 6.02 2.34 2.50
CA GLY A 69 4.80 3.06 2.83
C GLY A 69 4.11 3.64 1.59
N THR A 70 2.80 3.81 1.66
CA THR A 70 1.97 4.45 0.62
C THR A 70 0.85 5.25 1.27
N ILE A 71 0.39 6.31 0.60
CA ILE A 71 -0.76 7.10 1.04
C ILE A 71 -2.03 6.51 0.42
N LYS A 72 -3.03 6.20 1.25
CA LYS A 72 -4.29 5.63 0.78
C LYS A 72 -5.14 6.68 0.05
N ASP A 73 -5.42 6.44 -1.22
CA ASP A 73 -6.43 7.19 -1.98
C ASP A 73 -7.76 6.41 -1.98
N ALA A 74 -8.75 6.92 -1.25
CA ALA A 74 -10.11 6.36 -1.21
C ALA A 74 -11.00 6.80 -2.39
N GLY A 75 -10.48 7.57 -3.35
CA GLY A 75 -11.30 8.15 -4.41
C GLY A 75 -12.29 9.16 -3.83
N ASP A 76 -13.55 9.06 -4.23
CA ASP A 76 -14.62 9.96 -3.77
C ASP A 76 -15.46 9.37 -2.60
N ASP A 77 -15.06 8.20 -2.08
CA ASP A 77 -15.70 7.58 -0.91
C ASP A 77 -15.36 8.38 0.37
N PRO A 78 -16.36 8.78 1.19
CA PRO A 78 -16.14 9.45 2.48
C PRO A 78 -15.56 8.47 3.53
N ASP A 79 -14.32 8.04 3.31
CA ASP A 79 -13.58 7.07 4.10
C ASP A 79 -12.63 7.78 5.06
N VAL A 80 -12.77 7.52 6.37
CA VAL A 80 -11.97 8.14 7.45
C VAL A 80 -10.47 7.86 7.34
N THR A 81 -10.07 6.80 6.62
CA THR A 81 -8.67 6.42 6.39
C THR A 81 -8.11 7.00 5.09
N HIS A 82 -8.88 7.81 4.35
CA HIS A 82 -8.37 8.54 3.19
C HIS A 82 -7.19 9.45 3.58
N GLY A 83 -6.11 9.40 2.81
CA GLY A 83 -4.89 10.18 3.05
C GLY A 83 -4.00 9.63 4.17
N ALA A 84 -4.41 8.55 4.84
CA ALA A 84 -3.55 7.92 5.83
C ALA A 84 -2.30 7.31 5.18
N LEU A 85 -1.16 7.45 5.85
CA LEU A 85 0.03 6.67 5.55
C LEU A 85 -0.16 5.25 6.07
N LEU A 86 -0.13 4.28 5.17
CA LEU A 86 -0.05 2.87 5.51
C LEU A 86 1.33 2.37 5.15
N TYR A 87 1.94 1.60 6.06
CA TYR A 87 3.25 1.03 5.83
C TYR A 87 3.34 -0.39 6.39
N SER A 88 4.35 -1.12 5.92
CA SER A 88 4.67 -2.46 6.40
C SER A 88 6.17 -2.59 6.56
N GLN A 89 6.60 -3.20 7.67
CA GLN A 89 7.97 -3.64 7.89
C GLN A 89 8.02 -5.17 7.72
N VAL A 90 8.99 -5.63 6.93
CA VAL A 90 9.21 -7.05 6.63
C VAL A 90 10.61 -7.43 7.10
N SER A 91 10.71 -8.52 7.83
CA SER A 91 11.96 -9.09 8.33
C SER A 91 12.03 -10.60 8.04
N LEU A 92 13.25 -11.12 7.94
CA LEU A 92 13.47 -12.56 7.81
C LEU A 92 13.40 -13.20 9.20
N ARG A 93 12.78 -14.38 9.26
CA ARG A 93 12.82 -15.24 10.45
C ARG A 93 13.62 -16.51 10.15
N PRO A 94 14.40 -17.02 11.10
CA PRO A 94 15.18 -18.24 10.89
C PRO A 94 14.27 -19.48 10.77
N GLU A 95 13.16 -19.51 11.50
CA GLU A 95 12.25 -20.66 11.51
C GLU A 95 11.21 -20.57 10.38
N PRO A 96 10.99 -21.66 9.62
CA PRO A 96 9.88 -21.75 8.70
C PRO A 96 8.54 -21.86 9.44
N GLY A 97 7.47 -21.36 8.82
CA GLY A 97 6.09 -21.55 9.30
C GLY A 97 5.24 -20.29 9.23
N ILE A 98 3.96 -20.47 9.56
CA ILE A 98 2.95 -19.40 9.62
C ILE A 98 2.53 -19.23 11.07
N GLY A 99 2.63 -18.00 11.58
CA GLY A 99 2.16 -17.64 12.90
C GLY A 99 1.21 -16.46 12.77
N PHE A 100 0.05 -16.54 13.42
CA PHE A 100 -0.89 -15.43 13.53
C PHE A 100 -0.66 -14.76 14.87
N VAL A 101 -0.35 -13.47 14.85
CA VAL A 101 -0.27 -12.63 16.04
C VAL A 101 -1.50 -11.74 16.01
N ALA A 102 -2.40 -11.93 16.95
CA ALA A 102 -3.51 -11.00 17.14
C ALA A 102 -3.00 -9.71 17.79
N GLY A 103 -3.54 -8.58 17.35
CA GLY A 103 -3.34 -7.26 17.95
C GLY A 103 -4.62 -6.77 18.60
#